data_AF-A0A7X1ZC22-F1
#
_entry.id   AF-A0A7X1ZC22-F1
#
_cell.length_a   1.000
_cell.length_b   1.000
_cell.length_c   1.000
_cell.angle_alpha   90.00
_cell.angle_beta   90.00
_cell.angle_gamma   90.00
#
_symmetry.space_group_name_H-M   'P 1'
#
loop_
_entity.id
_entity.type
_entity.pdbx_description
1 polymer ?
#
loop_
_entity_poly.entity_id
_entity_poly.type
_entity_poly.pdbx_seq_one_letter_code
_entity_poly.pdbx_strand_id
1 'polypeptide(L)'
;MPCYLFVFNETTGTFPERYRVVRDHEAADALRAAEDLTGTVPEAAADAFLEALTARFPPGSASRAEKVSATRWETVARSYAGLFRD
;
A
#
# COMPACT_ATOMS: atom_id res chain seq x y z
N MET A 1 11.00 -0.51 -10.49
CA MET A 1 10.34 0.50 -9.63
C MET A 1 9.64 -0.28 -8.53
N PRO A 2 9.76 0.10 -7.24
CA PRO A 2 9.07 -0.64 -6.18
C PRO A 2 7.55 -0.52 -6.33
N CYS A 3 6.86 -1.54 -5.82
CA CYS A 3 5.41 -1.59 -5.77
C CYS A 3 4.94 -1.48 -4.34
N TYR A 4 3.78 -0.87 -4.12
CA TYR A 4 3.14 -0.72 -2.83
C TYR A 4 1.73 -1.28 -2.91
N LEU A 5 1.35 -1.97 -1.84
CA LEU A 5 0.01 -2.48 -1.59
C LEU A 5 -0.52 -1.74 -0.37
N PHE A 6 -1.71 -1.17 -0.44
CA PHE A 6 -2.25 -0.42 0.70
C PHE A 6 -3.76 -0.47 0.71
N VAL A 7 -4.31 -0.14 1.87
CA VAL A 7 -5.72 0.14 2.06
C VAL A 7 -5.84 1.63 2.29
N PHE A 8 -6.66 2.29 1.48
CA PHE A 8 -6.97 3.70 1.62
C PHE A 8 -8.41 3.85 2.10
N ASN A 9 -8.61 4.57 3.20
CA ASN A 9 -9.93 4.93 3.70
C ASN A 9 -10.32 6.29 3.12
N GLU A 10 -11.31 6.28 2.22
CA GLU A 10 -11.77 7.47 1.50
C GLU A 10 -12.58 8.43 2.39
N THR A 11 -13.14 7.93 3.50
CA THR A 11 -13.87 8.76 4.47
C THR A 11 -12.94 9.58 5.35
N THR A 12 -11.84 8.98 5.80
CA THR A 12 -10.87 9.63 6.70
C THR A 12 -9.64 10.19 5.97
N GLY A 13 -9.44 9.83 4.70
CA GLY A 13 -8.25 10.18 3.94
C GLY A 13 -6.97 9.54 4.48
N THR A 14 -7.08 8.40 5.18
CA THR A 14 -5.96 7.74 5.85
C THR A 14 -5.60 6.41 5.22
N PHE A 15 -4.41 5.91 5.55
CA PHE A 15 -3.90 4.62 5.11
C PHE A 15 -3.79 3.66 6.29
N PRO A 16 -4.89 2.97 6.68
CA PRO A 16 -4.86 2.02 7.78
C PRO A 16 -3.82 0.92 7.59
N GLU A 17 -3.56 0.51 6.33
CA GLU A 17 -2.59 -0.52 6.03
C GLU A 17 -1.71 -0.14 4.84
N ARG A 18 -0.40 -0.32 4.99
CA ARG A 18 0.63 0.11 4.05
C ARG A 18 1.71 -0.95 3.93
N TYR A 19 1.94 -1.44 2.72
CA TYR A 19 2.90 -2.49 2.47
C TYR A 19 3.77 -2.16 1.26
N ARG A 20 5.06 -2.49 1.36
CA ARG A 20 5.95 -2.49 0.21
C ARG A 20 6.14 -3.91 -0.31
N VAL A 21 6.02 -4.05 -1.62
CA VAL A 21 6.38 -5.29 -2.29
C VAL A 21 7.90 -5.36 -2.37
N VAL A 22 8.47 -6.44 -1.85
CA VAL A 22 9.91 -6.66 -1.76
C VAL A 22 10.30 -7.95 -2.48
N ARG A 23 11.50 -7.96 -3.05
CA ARG A 23 12.13 -9.16 -3.61
C ARG A 23 12.97 -9.87 -2.54
N ASP A 24 13.31 -11.15 -2.77
CA ASP A 24 14.04 -11.98 -1.80
C ASP A 24 15.40 -11.41 -1.35
N HIS A 25 16.01 -10.50 -2.12
CA HIS A 25 17.29 -9.87 -1.80
C HIS A 25 17.16 -8.51 -1.11
N GLU A 26 15.94 -7.99 -0.93
CA GLU A 26 15.71 -6.70 -0.27
C GLU A 26 15.63 -6.86 1.25
N ALA A 27 16.21 -5.90 1.99
CA ALA A 27 16.15 -5.87 3.44
C ALA A 27 14.75 -5.43 3.92
N ALA A 28 13.80 -6.36 3.93
CA ALA A 28 12.39 -6.15 4.22
C ALA A 28 12.12 -5.33 5.51
N ASP A 29 12.72 -5.73 6.64
CA ASP A 29 12.55 -5.02 7.92
C ASP A 29 13.11 -3.60 7.91
N ALA A 30 14.26 -3.39 7.24
CA ALA A 30 14.88 -2.08 7.13
C ALA A 30 14.00 -1.14 6.28
N LEU A 31 13.46 -1.64 5.17
CA LEU A 31 12.55 -0.89 4.31
C LEU A 31 11.22 -0.58 5.00
N ARG A 32 10.66 -1.55 5.73
CA ARG A 32 9.44 -1.35 6.54
C ARG A 32 9.62 -0.21 7.52
N ALA A 33 10.70 -0.24 8.30
CA ALA A 33 10.97 0.76 9.31
C ALA A 33 11.29 2.14 8.71
N ALA A 34 12.04 2.17 7.60
CA ALA A 34 12.43 3.43 6.95
C ALA A 34 11.25 4.20 6.35
N GLU A 35 10.20 3.51 5.91
CA GLU A 35 9.04 4.10 5.24
C GLU A 35 7.76 4.11 6.11
N ASP A 36 7.87 3.79 7.40
CA ASP A 36 6.74 3.68 8.34
C ASP A 36 5.61 2.78 7.80
N LEU A 37 5.98 1.61 7.29
CA LEU A 37 5.03 0.68 6.68
C LEU A 37 4.46 -0.28 7.72
N THR A 38 3.21 -0.71 7.52
CA THR A 38 2.60 -1.82 8.27
C THR A 38 3.41 -3.11 8.07
N GLY A 39 3.92 -3.32 6.86
CA GLY A 39 4.72 -4.50 6.56
C GLY A 39 5.35 -4.48 5.17
N THR A 40 5.86 -5.64 4.79
CA THR A 40 6.36 -5.93 3.44
C THR A 40 5.74 -7.20 2.94
N VAL A 41 5.58 -7.31 1.62
CA VAL A 41 4.99 -8.47 0.96
C VAL A 41 5.97 -8.97 -0.10
N PRO A 42 6.30 -10.28 -0.12
CA PRO A 42 7.12 -10.83 -1.20
C PRO A 42 6.48 -10.60 -2.57
N GLU A 43 7.27 -10.29 -3.60
CA GLU A 43 6.79 -10.06 -4.98
C GLU A 43 5.94 -11.22 -5.50
N ALA A 44 6.35 -12.47 -5.22
CA ALA A 44 5.61 -13.67 -5.59
C ALA A 44 4.23 -13.81 -4.92
N ALA A 45 4.03 -13.16 -3.77
CA ALA A 45 2.77 -13.18 -3.02
C ALA A 45 1.94 -11.90 -3.19
N ALA A 46 2.44 -10.91 -3.93
CA ALA A 46 1.84 -9.58 -3.99
C ALA A 46 0.40 -9.60 -4.53
N ASP A 47 0.13 -10.40 -5.55
CA ASP A 47 -1.20 -10.45 -6.18
C ASP A 47 -2.21 -11.19 -5.30
N ALA A 48 -1.83 -12.34 -4.74
CA ALA A 48 -2.67 -13.07 -3.78
C ALA A 48 -2.97 -12.23 -2.53
N PHE A 49 -1.99 -11.44 -2.07
CA PHE A 49 -2.19 -10.51 -0.95
C PHE A 49 -3.15 -9.37 -1.31
N LEU A 50 -3.05 -8.81 -2.52
CA LEU A 50 -4.00 -7.80 -3.01
C LEU A 50 -5.43 -8.35 -3.07
N GLU A 51 -5.61 -9.58 -3.56
CA GLU A 51 -6.91 -10.24 -3.60
C GLU A 51 -7.48 -10.41 -2.18
N ALA A 52 -6.67 -10.84 -1.22
CA ALA A 52 -7.07 -10.96 0.18
C ALA A 52 -7.43 -9.59 0.81
N LEU A 53 -6.66 -8.53 0.52
CA LEU A 53 -6.99 -7.17 0.94
C LEU A 53 -8.32 -6.72 0.34
N THR A 54 -8.53 -6.96 -0.96
CA THR A 54 -9.75 -6.58 -1.67
C THR A 54 -10.98 -7.34 -1.17
N ALA A 55 -10.84 -8.62 -0.83
CA ALA A 55 -11.91 -9.40 -0.22
C ALA A 55 -12.30 -8.88 1.18
N ARG A 56 -11.32 -8.37 1.95
CA ARG A 56 -11.56 -7.77 3.26
C ARG A 56 -12.11 -6.34 3.18
N PHE A 57 -11.75 -5.61 2.14
CA PHE A 57 -12.21 -4.24 1.85
C PHE A 57 -12.89 -4.20 0.47
N PRO A 58 -14.10 -4.78 0.34
CA PRO A 58 -14.76 -4.93 -0.94
C PRO A 58 -15.16 -3.58 -1.53
N PRO A 59 -15.20 -3.46 -2.87
CA PRO A 59 -15.62 -2.24 -3.55
C PRO A 59 -17.01 -1.81 -3.09
N GLY A 60 -17.17 -0.52 -2.78
CA GLY A 60 -18.36 0.05 -2.15
C GLY A 60 -18.24 0.23 -0.63
N SER A 61 -17.17 -0.27 0.00
CA SER A 61 -16.81 0.08 1.37
C SER A 61 -16.15 1.45 1.44
N ALA A 62 -16.11 2.06 2.63
CA ALA A 62 -15.37 3.30 2.89
C ALA A 62 -13.84 3.19 2.71
N SER A 63 -13.34 1.97 2.45
CA SER A 63 -11.93 1.71 2.24
C SER A 63 -11.74 0.83 1.01
N ARG A 64 -10.67 1.08 0.27
CA ARG A 64 -10.32 0.34 -0.94
C ARG A 64 -8.87 -0.14 -0.88
N ALA A 65 -8.63 -1.36 -1.34
CA ALA A 65 -7.30 -1.93 -1.47
C ALA A 65 -6.74 -1.65 -2.87
N GLU A 66 -5.50 -1.19 -2.97
CA GLU A 66 -4.88 -0.86 -4.25
C GLU A 66 -3.40 -1.29 -4.29
N LYS A 67 -2.92 -1.54 -5.52
CA LYS A 67 -1.52 -1.82 -5.84
C LYS A 67 -1.02 -0.75 -6.80
N VAL A 68 0.06 -0.07 -6.42
CA VAL A 68 0.64 1.01 -7.25
C VAL A 68 2.15 0.88 -7.32
N SER A 69 2.72 1.32 -8.42
CA SER A 69 4.17 1.45 -8.57
C SER A 69 4.59 2.88 -8.24
N ALA A 70 5.58 3.05 -7.37
CA ALA A 70 6.09 4.37 -7.00
C ALA A 70 7.55 4.29 -6.56
N THR A 71 8.26 5.41 -6.55
CA THR A 71 9.66 5.43 -6.07
C THR A 71 9.74 5.22 -4.57
N ARG A 72 8.79 5.77 -3.80
CA ARG A 72 8.68 5.69 -2.33
C ARG A 72 7.22 5.73 -1.91
N TRP A 73 6.93 5.25 -0.71
CA TRP A 73 5.60 5.34 -0.10
C TRP A 73 5.06 6.79 -0.07
N GLU A 74 5.90 7.76 0.28
CA GLU A 74 5.52 9.18 0.35
C GLU A 74 4.96 9.73 -0.97
N THR A 75 5.42 9.20 -2.12
CA THR A 75 4.88 9.58 -3.42
C THR A 75 3.44 9.12 -3.57
N VAL A 76 3.13 7.91 -3.11
CA VAL A 76 1.76 7.38 -3.08
C VAL A 76 0.89 8.23 -2.16
N ALA A 77 1.33 8.43 -0.91
CA ALA A 77 0.59 9.21 0.07
C ALA A 77 0.28 10.63 -0.43
N ARG A 78 1.24 11.28 -1.10
CA ARG A 78 1.05 12.62 -1.68
C ARG A 78 0.05 12.64 -2.83
N SER A 79 0.11 11.67 -3.75
CA SER A 79 -0.82 11.58 -4.88
C SER A 79 -2.26 11.46 -4.39
N TYR A 80 -2.49 10.69 -3.34
CA TYR A 80 -3.82 10.48 -2.76
C TYR A 80 -4.27 11.64 -1.89
N ALA A 81 -3.37 12.27 -1.13
CA ALA A 81 -3.68 13.52 -0.43
C ALA A 81 -4.06 14.66 -1.40
N GLY A 82 -3.50 14.65 -2.61
CA GLY A 82 -3.83 15.60 -3.67
C GLY A 82 -5.22 15.39 -4.31
N LEU A 83 -5.82 14.20 -4.17
CA LEU A 83 -7.16 13.90 -4.71
C LEU A 83 -8.30 14.55 -3.89
N PHE A 84 -8.01 15.04 -2.67
CA PHE A 84 -9.00 15.61 -1.76
C PHE A 84 -8.77 17.09 -1.46
N ARG A 85 -7.84 17.74 -2.17
CA ARG A 85 -7.66 19.19 -2.12
C ARG A 85 -8.35 19.81 -3.33
N ASP A 86 -9.56 20.32 -3.10
CA ASP A 86 -10.28 21.26 -3.97
C ASP A 86 -9.55 22.62 -3.99
#